data_AF-A0A353ZGU0-F1
#
_entry.id   AF-A0A353ZGU0-F1
#
_cell.length_a   1.000
_cell.length_b   1.000
_cell.length_c   1.000
_cell.angle_alpha   90.00
_cell.angle_beta   90.00
_cell.angle_gamma   90.00
#
_symmetry.space_group_name_H-M   'P 1'
#
loop_
_entity.id
_entity.type
_entity.pdbx_description
1 polymer ?
#
loop_
_entity_poly.entity_id
_entity_poly.type
_entity_poly.pdbx_seq_one_letter_code
_entity_poly.pdbx_strand_id
1 'polypeptide(L)'
;MRFINLEGYRGFFESLQTGFPSRKVSQLQFLCASRRLTVHDVGDFEASFVPTIDDFDRLDPRFRIPRATWNKIPTYADYGFAVFKLKKTRSALWTKLSSTLIDHSSRTGDDVHPMALEFPRRNPDLLFFPTIHIHDGKVHPTEWFDHELYCQADPAIEEELHLDEGPSGWQQSKWPAHRFVMTARTAEIVQPDLPIWRRIVEGRLPNRDSLVGRGGSLPTYDPQPAPPAR
;
A
#
# COMPACT_ATOMS: atom_id res chain seq x y z
N MET A 1 -2.28 -10.00 -15.36
CA MET A 1 -2.74 -9.91 -13.96
C MET A 1 -2.21 -11.12 -13.23
N ARG A 2 -1.28 -10.92 -12.29
CA ARG A 2 -0.61 -11.99 -11.52
C ARG A 2 -0.53 -11.55 -10.06
N PHE A 3 -0.90 -12.43 -9.13
CA PHE A 3 -0.69 -12.22 -7.70
C PHE A 3 0.67 -12.81 -7.29
N ILE A 4 1.34 -12.15 -6.35
CA ILE A 4 2.73 -12.45 -5.98
C ILE A 4 2.79 -12.61 -4.45
N ASN A 5 3.09 -13.82 -3.98
CA ASN A 5 3.27 -14.10 -2.57
C ASN A 5 4.72 -13.77 -2.15
N LEU A 6 4.90 -12.88 -1.17
CA LEU A 6 6.21 -12.53 -0.60
C LEU A 6 6.36 -13.06 0.85
N GLU A 7 5.62 -14.09 1.23
CA GLU A 7 5.75 -14.80 2.51
C GLU A 7 7.18 -15.30 2.79
N GLY A 8 7.93 -15.69 1.75
CA GLY A 8 9.36 -16.00 1.86
C GLY A 8 10.24 -14.82 2.29
N TYR A 9 9.67 -13.60 2.35
CA TYR A 9 10.33 -12.36 2.71
C TYR A 9 9.40 -11.47 3.55
N ARG A 10 8.91 -11.97 4.70
CA ARG A 10 8.05 -11.21 5.62
C ARG A 10 8.60 -9.80 5.94
N GLY A 11 9.91 -9.68 6.20
CA GLY A 11 10.61 -8.42 6.50
C GLY A 11 10.93 -7.48 5.32
N PHE A 12 10.07 -7.40 4.30
CA PHE A 12 10.33 -6.63 3.07
C PHE A 12 10.33 -5.11 3.29
N PHE A 13 9.33 -4.57 3.99
CA PHE A 13 9.19 -3.11 4.16
C PHE A 13 10.20 -2.55 5.16
N GLU A 14 10.53 -3.32 6.19
CA GLU A 14 11.63 -3.06 7.13
C GLU A 14 12.96 -2.99 6.38
N SER A 15 13.19 -3.92 5.44
CA SER A 15 14.35 -3.90 4.56
C SER A 15 14.39 -2.62 3.73
N LEU A 16 13.29 -2.28 3.04
CA LEU A 16 13.17 -1.05 2.24
C LEU A 16 13.50 0.20 3.07
N GLN A 17 12.98 0.31 4.29
CA GLN A 17 13.24 1.45 5.18
C GLN A 17 14.74 1.66 5.49
N THR A 18 15.54 0.59 5.58
CA THR A 18 17.00 0.71 5.82
C THR A 18 17.79 1.33 4.66
N GLY A 19 17.19 1.45 3.46
CA GLY A 19 17.75 2.19 2.34
C GLY A 19 17.79 3.72 2.54
N PHE A 20 17.11 4.23 3.57
CA PHE A 20 16.85 5.67 3.76
C PHE A 20 17.28 6.16 5.17
N PRO A 21 17.42 7.48 5.38
CA PRO A 21 17.68 8.04 6.71
C PRO A 21 16.57 7.69 7.71
N SER A 22 16.97 7.32 8.94
CA SER A 22 16.07 6.93 10.01
C SER A 22 15.12 8.08 10.40
N ARG A 23 13.82 7.89 10.18
CA ARG A 23 12.78 8.85 10.57
C ARG A 23 12.71 8.93 12.10
N LYS A 24 12.77 10.14 12.68
CA LYS A 24 12.33 10.36 14.06
C LYS A 24 10.81 10.28 14.10
N VAL A 25 10.27 9.07 14.27
CA VAL A 25 8.82 8.82 14.26
C VAL A 25 8.17 9.50 15.46
N SER A 26 7.36 10.52 15.19
CA SER A 26 6.36 10.99 16.15
C SER A 26 5.24 9.95 16.21
N GLN A 27 5.13 9.22 17.33
CA GLN A 27 4.11 8.19 17.49
C GLN A 27 2.73 8.82 17.78
N LEU A 28 1.99 9.20 16.73
CA LEU A 28 0.54 9.34 16.87
C LEU A 28 -0.08 7.95 16.96
N GLN A 29 -0.69 7.65 18.11
CA GLN A 29 -1.32 6.36 18.37
C GLN A 29 -2.73 6.33 17.77
N PHE A 30 -2.90 5.65 16.64
CA PHE A 30 -4.23 5.27 16.15
C PHE A 30 -4.76 4.07 16.95
N LEU A 31 -5.83 4.29 17.71
CA LEU A 31 -6.44 3.30 18.60
C LEU A 31 -7.38 2.35 17.83
N CYS A 32 -6.80 1.30 17.21
CA CYS A 32 -7.57 0.15 16.73
C CYS A 32 -7.46 -1.03 17.71
N ALA A 33 -8.61 -1.50 18.22
CA ALA A 33 -8.67 -2.61 19.17
C ALA A 33 -8.42 -3.97 18.48
N SER A 34 -7.50 -4.77 19.01
CA SER A 34 -7.03 -6.02 18.37
C SER A 34 -7.75 -7.29 18.83
N ARG A 35 -7.99 -8.23 17.88
CA ARG A 35 -8.56 -9.57 18.20
C ARG A 35 -8.28 -10.61 17.08
N ARG A 36 -7.18 -11.38 17.23
CA ARG A 36 -6.86 -12.79 16.81
C ARG A 36 -7.61 -13.42 15.59
N LEU A 37 -7.02 -14.12 14.59
CA LEU A 37 -5.72 -14.87 14.43
C LEU A 37 -5.29 -15.05 12.92
N THR A 38 -4.61 -16.15 12.50
CA THR A 38 -3.93 -16.43 11.17
C THR A 38 -4.47 -17.60 10.25
N VAL A 39 -4.07 -17.63 8.95
CA VAL A 39 -4.28 -18.63 7.84
C VAL A 39 -5.73 -19.00 7.44
N HIS A 40 -6.10 -19.44 6.22
CA HIS A 40 -5.43 -20.16 5.08
C HIS A 40 -5.95 -19.70 3.67
N ASP A 41 -5.28 -19.71 2.48
CA ASP A 41 -3.87 -19.90 2.04
C ASP A 41 -3.61 -19.17 0.67
N VAL A 42 -2.90 -18.01 0.69
CA VAL A 42 -2.05 -17.32 -0.33
C VAL A 42 -1.06 -16.55 0.55
N GLY A 43 -0.31 -17.33 1.33
CA GLY A 43 -0.10 -17.00 2.74
C GLY A 43 -1.42 -16.54 3.40
N ASP A 44 -1.49 -15.30 3.85
CA ASP A 44 -2.58 -14.76 4.68
C ASP A 44 -3.70 -13.99 3.93
N PHE A 45 -3.71 -13.97 2.59
CA PHE A 45 -4.74 -13.24 1.79
C PHE A 45 -5.71 -14.12 0.99
N GLU A 46 -7.02 -13.89 1.09
CA GLU A 46 -8.02 -14.30 0.09
C GLU A 46 -7.98 -13.26 -1.02
N ALA A 47 -7.77 -13.67 -2.27
CA ALA A 47 -7.54 -12.78 -3.41
C ALA A 47 -8.47 -13.11 -4.58
N SER A 48 -9.06 -12.08 -5.20
CA SER A 48 -9.90 -12.20 -6.39
C SER A 48 -9.63 -11.06 -7.37
N PHE A 49 -9.67 -11.36 -8.67
CA PHE A 49 -9.69 -10.34 -9.73
C PHE A 49 -11.12 -10.17 -10.23
N VAL A 50 -11.54 -8.91 -10.39
CA VAL A 50 -12.89 -8.50 -10.79
C VAL A 50 -12.76 -7.69 -12.08
N PRO A 51 -13.05 -8.26 -13.27
CA PRO A 51 -12.74 -7.61 -14.55
C PRO A 51 -13.48 -6.28 -14.79
N THR A 52 -14.71 -6.14 -14.31
CA THR A 52 -15.57 -4.96 -14.48
C THR A 52 -16.35 -4.62 -13.21
N ILE A 53 -16.97 -3.44 -13.12
CA ILE A 53 -17.87 -3.11 -11.99
C ILE A 53 -19.04 -4.10 -11.88
N ASP A 54 -19.54 -4.62 -13.01
CA ASP A 54 -20.61 -5.63 -13.02
C ASP A 54 -20.20 -6.96 -12.36
N ASP A 55 -18.92 -7.33 -12.43
CA ASP A 55 -18.41 -8.57 -11.86
C ASP A 55 -18.36 -8.56 -10.31
N PHE A 56 -18.51 -7.41 -9.64
CA PHE A 56 -18.65 -7.39 -8.18
C PHE A 56 -19.86 -8.20 -7.70
N ASP A 57 -20.92 -8.30 -8.51
CA ASP A 57 -22.09 -9.09 -8.15
C ASP A 57 -21.87 -10.62 -8.21
N ARG A 58 -20.66 -11.05 -8.63
CA ARG A 58 -20.18 -12.44 -8.59
C ARG A 58 -19.34 -12.76 -7.34
N LEU A 59 -18.86 -11.75 -6.59
CA LEU A 59 -18.12 -11.96 -5.35
C LEU A 59 -19.04 -12.41 -4.20
N ASP A 60 -18.46 -13.04 -3.18
CA ASP A 60 -19.10 -13.21 -1.87
C ASP A 60 -19.50 -11.81 -1.32
N PRO A 61 -20.72 -11.64 -0.76
CA PRO A 61 -21.22 -10.35 -0.28
C PRO A 61 -20.28 -9.61 0.70
N ARG A 62 -19.44 -10.33 1.45
CA ARG A 62 -18.46 -9.79 2.40
C ARG A 62 -17.23 -9.15 1.73
N PHE A 63 -17.24 -9.02 0.41
CA PHE A 63 -16.20 -8.42 -0.44
C PHE A 63 -16.77 -7.40 -1.44
N ARG A 64 -18.10 -7.16 -1.43
CA ARG A 64 -18.76 -6.25 -2.38
C ARG A 64 -18.74 -4.82 -1.86
N ILE A 65 -18.17 -3.91 -2.65
CA ILE A 65 -18.51 -2.49 -2.56
C ILE A 65 -19.84 -2.30 -3.32
N PRO A 66 -20.89 -1.70 -2.71
CA PRO A 66 -22.19 -1.54 -3.37
C PRO A 66 -22.08 -0.75 -4.67
N ARG A 67 -22.80 -1.17 -5.72
CA ARG A 67 -22.81 -0.51 -7.04
C ARG A 67 -23.09 0.99 -6.99
N ALA A 68 -23.98 1.43 -6.08
CA ALA A 68 -24.27 2.84 -5.84
C ALA A 68 -23.11 3.66 -5.24
N THR A 69 -22.04 3.01 -4.74
CA THR A 69 -20.78 3.65 -4.34
C THR A 69 -19.89 3.88 -5.56
N TRP A 70 -19.75 2.91 -6.46
CA TRP A 70 -18.99 3.05 -7.71
C TRP A 70 -19.52 4.18 -8.60
N ASN A 71 -20.84 4.38 -8.64
CA ASN A 71 -21.48 5.51 -9.36
C ASN A 71 -21.02 6.91 -8.88
N LYS A 72 -20.35 7.03 -7.72
CA LYS A 72 -19.81 8.28 -7.18
C LYS A 72 -18.39 8.59 -7.68
N ILE A 73 -17.74 7.63 -8.31
CA ILE A 73 -16.36 7.66 -8.79
C ILE A 73 -16.28 7.10 -10.23
N PRO A 74 -16.91 7.78 -11.21
CA PRO A 74 -17.05 7.28 -12.58
C PRO A 74 -15.71 7.08 -13.30
N THR A 75 -14.61 7.63 -12.79
CA THR A 75 -13.23 7.36 -13.25
C THR A 75 -12.89 5.88 -13.31
N TYR A 76 -13.50 5.04 -12.46
CA TYR A 76 -13.26 3.59 -12.45
C TYR A 76 -14.22 2.78 -13.35
N ALA A 77 -15.03 3.42 -14.20
CA ALA A 77 -16.06 2.75 -15.00
C ALA A 77 -15.53 1.61 -15.90
N ASP A 78 -14.29 1.73 -16.37
CA ASP A 78 -13.58 0.78 -17.22
C ASP A 78 -12.32 0.18 -16.55
N TYR A 79 -12.25 0.20 -15.21
CA TYR A 79 -11.19 -0.44 -14.44
C TYR A 79 -11.54 -1.90 -14.09
N GLY A 80 -10.52 -2.75 -14.05
CA GLY A 80 -10.56 -4.04 -13.35
C GLY A 80 -9.92 -3.92 -11.96
N PHE A 81 -10.43 -4.67 -11.00
CA PHE A 81 -10.09 -4.52 -9.58
C PHE A 81 -9.42 -5.79 -9.01
N ALA A 82 -8.43 -5.58 -8.15
CA ALA A 82 -7.86 -6.62 -7.32
C ALA A 82 -8.43 -6.49 -5.90
N VAL A 83 -9.19 -7.49 -5.45
CA VAL A 83 -9.88 -7.47 -4.15
C VAL A 83 -9.21 -8.49 -3.23
N PHE A 84 -8.77 -8.02 -2.07
CA PHE A 84 -7.99 -8.79 -1.09
C PHE A 84 -8.63 -8.77 0.30
N LYS A 85 -8.35 -9.80 1.09
CA LYS A 85 -8.82 -9.89 2.48
C LYS A 85 -7.92 -10.77 3.34
N LEU A 86 -7.60 -10.31 4.54
CA LEU A 86 -6.94 -11.15 5.55
C LEU A 86 -7.92 -12.23 6.08
N LYS A 87 -7.45 -13.47 6.27
CA LYS A 87 -8.33 -14.60 6.64
C LYS A 87 -9.04 -14.49 7.99
N LYS A 88 -10.01 -15.42 8.17
CA LYS A 88 -10.49 -15.91 9.48
C LYS A 88 -10.07 -17.38 9.68
N THR A 89 -9.79 -17.74 10.93
CA THR A 89 -8.42 -18.21 11.24
C THR A 89 -8.31 -19.30 12.31
N ARG A 90 -7.31 -20.20 12.20
CA ARG A 90 -7.32 -21.52 12.87
C ARG A 90 -6.37 -21.75 14.06
N SER A 91 -5.65 -20.74 14.56
CA SER A 91 -4.61 -20.92 15.61
C SER A 91 -5.15 -21.15 17.05
N ALA A 92 -5.86 -22.26 17.25
CA ALA A 92 -6.44 -22.67 18.54
C ALA A 92 -5.63 -23.76 19.29
N LEU A 93 -4.76 -24.49 18.59
CA LEU A 93 -4.07 -25.68 19.13
C LEU A 93 -2.62 -25.40 19.57
N TRP A 94 -1.81 -24.70 18.76
CA TRP A 94 -0.39 -24.48 19.06
C TRP A 94 -0.16 -23.62 20.32
N THR A 95 -1.02 -22.62 20.52
CA THR A 95 -0.98 -21.64 21.61
C THR A 95 -1.07 -22.25 23.02
N LYS A 96 -1.41 -23.55 23.14
CA LYS A 96 -1.45 -24.27 24.43
C LYS A 96 -0.16 -25.04 24.78
N LEU A 97 0.77 -25.25 23.85
CA LEU A 97 2.04 -25.93 24.13
C LEU A 97 3.23 -24.97 24.29
N SER A 98 3.17 -23.78 23.69
CA SER A 98 4.31 -22.85 23.64
C SER A 98 4.43 -21.90 24.85
N SER A 99 3.45 -21.83 25.74
CA SER A 99 3.33 -20.75 26.74
C SER A 99 4.26 -20.87 27.97
N THR A 100 5.16 -21.85 27.99
CA THR A 100 6.02 -22.13 29.17
C THR A 100 7.43 -21.54 29.03
N LEU A 101 7.81 -21.03 27.84
CA LEU A 101 9.16 -20.53 27.58
C LEU A 101 9.18 -19.29 26.68
N ILE A 102 9.96 -18.29 27.13
CA ILE A 102 10.68 -17.25 26.36
C ILE A 102 9.94 -15.94 25.97
N ASP A 103 10.59 -14.84 26.41
CA ASP A 103 10.65 -13.46 25.90
C ASP A 103 9.42 -12.51 25.97
N HIS A 104 9.72 -11.21 26.07
CA HIS A 104 8.82 -10.06 26.10
C HIS A 104 9.05 -9.09 24.92
N SER A 105 9.95 -9.40 23.96
CA SER A 105 10.25 -8.51 22.82
C SER A 105 9.19 -8.48 21.70
N SER A 106 8.27 -9.45 21.65
CA SER A 106 7.30 -9.59 20.57
C SER A 106 6.27 -8.45 20.56
N ARG A 107 6.41 -7.55 19.58
CA ARG A 107 5.32 -6.66 19.14
C ARG A 107 4.27 -7.51 18.41
N THR A 108 3.01 -7.28 18.75
CA THR A 108 1.89 -8.11 18.30
C THR A 108 1.15 -7.53 17.08
N GLY A 109 1.91 -7.08 16.08
CA GLY A 109 1.40 -6.72 14.74
C GLY A 109 2.09 -7.44 13.57
N ASP A 110 3.20 -8.15 13.84
CA ASP A 110 4.32 -8.27 12.89
C ASP A 110 4.26 -9.53 11.99
N ASP A 111 3.07 -10.13 11.80
CA ASP A 111 2.91 -11.47 11.20
C ASP A 111 1.90 -11.54 10.03
N VAL A 112 1.64 -10.40 9.37
CA VAL A 112 1.01 -10.37 8.04
C VAL A 112 2.10 -10.13 7.01
N HIS A 113 2.37 -11.11 6.16
CA HIS A 113 3.43 -11.00 5.17
C HIS A 113 3.08 -10.00 4.04
N PRO A 114 4.07 -9.43 3.33
CA PRO A 114 3.84 -8.63 2.14
C PRO A 114 3.27 -9.45 1.00
N MET A 115 2.52 -8.81 0.10
CA MET A 115 2.11 -9.38 -1.18
C MET A 115 2.07 -8.29 -2.25
N ALA A 116 2.21 -8.68 -3.51
CA ALA A 116 2.18 -7.77 -4.65
C ALA A 116 1.26 -8.27 -5.77
N LEU A 117 0.98 -7.39 -6.72
CA LEU A 117 0.17 -7.69 -7.90
C LEU A 117 0.75 -7.02 -9.14
N GLU A 118 0.79 -7.76 -10.25
CA GLU A 118 1.32 -7.32 -11.53
C GLU A 118 0.18 -7.18 -12.55
N PHE A 119 0.07 -5.99 -13.14
CA PHE A 119 -1.05 -5.57 -13.98
C PHE A 119 -0.56 -4.68 -15.13
N PRO A 120 -1.23 -4.66 -16.30
CA PRO A 120 -0.90 -3.72 -17.36
C PRO A 120 -1.22 -2.28 -16.90
N ARG A 121 -0.30 -1.35 -17.13
CA ARG A 121 -0.52 0.08 -16.87
C ARG A 121 -1.42 0.68 -17.96
N ARG A 122 -2.43 1.48 -17.58
CA ARG A 122 -3.28 2.24 -18.51
C ARG A 122 -2.46 3.28 -19.30
N ASN A 123 -1.54 3.95 -18.62
CA ASN A 123 -0.60 4.88 -19.20
C ASN A 123 0.83 4.35 -18.94
N PRO A 124 1.66 4.06 -19.96
CA PRO A 124 3.04 3.63 -19.77
C PRO A 124 3.98 4.75 -19.29
N ASP A 125 3.57 6.02 -19.37
CA ASP A 125 4.39 7.18 -19.00
C ASP A 125 4.19 7.59 -17.52
N LEU A 126 3.34 6.86 -16.78
CA LEU A 126 3.05 7.09 -15.37
C LEU A 126 3.13 5.81 -14.53
N LEU A 127 3.68 5.89 -13.33
CA LEU A 127 3.44 4.89 -12.28
C LEU A 127 2.09 5.20 -11.61
N PHE A 128 1.31 4.16 -11.33
CA PHE A 128 0.00 4.25 -10.70
C PHE A 128 0.02 3.56 -9.34
N PHE A 129 -0.21 4.34 -8.30
CA PHE A 129 -0.45 3.88 -6.94
C PHE A 129 -1.95 4.08 -6.61
N PRO A 130 -2.73 3.00 -6.38
CA PRO A 130 -4.10 3.14 -5.92
C PRO A 130 -4.10 3.64 -4.48
N THR A 131 -4.55 4.88 -4.26
CA THR A 131 -4.53 5.58 -2.97
C THR A 131 -5.85 6.28 -2.63
N ILE A 132 -6.91 6.09 -3.43
CA ILE A 132 -8.25 6.52 -3.04
C ILE A 132 -8.78 5.69 -1.87
N HIS A 133 -9.38 6.35 -0.88
CA HIS A 133 -10.00 5.74 0.29
C HIS A 133 -11.52 5.69 0.12
N ILE A 134 -12.10 4.51 0.35
CA ILE A 134 -13.55 4.25 0.27
C ILE A 134 -13.98 3.50 1.54
N HIS A 135 -14.83 4.11 2.35
CA HIS A 135 -15.42 3.50 3.55
C HIS A 135 -16.87 3.96 3.71
N ASP A 136 -17.68 3.24 4.50
CA ASP A 136 -19.09 3.56 4.77
C ASP A 136 -20.00 3.75 3.53
N GLY A 137 -19.60 3.16 2.39
CA GLY A 137 -20.26 3.35 1.09
C GLY A 137 -20.11 4.77 0.51
N LYS A 138 -19.15 5.56 1.01
CA LYS A 138 -18.86 6.95 0.66
C LYS A 138 -17.45 7.10 0.10
N VAL A 139 -17.25 8.21 -0.62
CA VAL A 139 -15.95 8.71 -1.04
C VAL A 139 -15.93 10.16 -0.57
N HIS A 140 -15.06 10.47 0.39
CA HIS A 140 -14.94 11.81 0.96
C HIS A 140 -13.99 12.65 0.11
N PRO A 141 -14.18 13.99 -0.04
CA PRO A 141 -13.29 14.82 -0.88
C PRO A 141 -11.85 14.93 -0.37
N THR A 142 -11.67 14.79 0.94
CA THR A 142 -10.37 14.70 1.62
C THR A 142 -10.43 13.55 2.59
N GLU A 143 -9.33 12.79 2.72
CA GLU A 143 -9.18 11.75 3.74
C GLU A 143 -7.85 11.82 4.45
N TRP A 144 -7.71 11.04 5.52
CA TRP A 144 -6.42 10.86 6.21
C TRP A 144 -5.57 9.79 5.52
N PHE A 145 -4.31 10.13 5.27
CA PHE A 145 -3.30 9.24 4.68
C PHE A 145 -2.19 8.98 5.71
N ASP A 146 -1.61 7.79 5.67
CA ASP A 146 -0.48 7.33 6.50
C ASP A 146 0.49 6.43 5.69
N HIS A 147 0.62 6.72 4.39
CA HIS A 147 1.27 5.85 3.41
C HIS A 147 2.74 6.19 3.16
N GLU A 148 3.58 5.17 3.03
CA GLU A 148 4.92 5.28 2.41
C GLU A 148 4.89 4.65 1.03
N LEU A 149 5.00 5.45 -0.03
CA LEU A 149 5.04 5.00 -1.41
C LEU A 149 6.49 4.67 -1.80
N TYR A 150 6.71 3.51 -2.41
CA TYR A 150 8.02 3.05 -2.88
C TYR A 150 7.97 2.71 -4.37
N CYS A 151 8.97 3.11 -5.15
CA CYS A 151 9.10 2.73 -6.56
C CYS A 151 10.55 2.56 -7.03
N GLN A 152 10.70 1.92 -8.18
CA GLN A 152 11.83 2.08 -9.09
C GLN A 152 11.24 2.56 -10.42
N ALA A 153 11.90 3.53 -11.05
CA ALA A 153 11.38 4.27 -12.19
C ALA A 153 12.21 3.99 -13.45
N ASP A 154 11.62 4.22 -14.63
CA ASP A 154 12.39 4.46 -15.84
C ASP A 154 12.97 5.90 -15.83
N PRO A 155 13.97 6.23 -16.67
CA PRO A 155 14.62 7.54 -16.63
C PRO A 155 13.72 8.74 -16.89
N ALA A 156 12.59 8.56 -17.61
CA ALA A 156 11.67 9.65 -17.90
C ALA A 156 10.77 9.98 -16.70
N ILE A 157 10.43 8.96 -15.90
CA ILE A 157 9.76 9.17 -14.62
C ILE A 157 10.77 9.63 -13.55
N GLU A 158 12.01 9.12 -13.54
CA GLU A 158 13.07 9.52 -12.59
C GLU A 158 13.44 11.01 -12.70
N GLU A 159 13.44 11.60 -13.90
CA GLU A 159 13.58 13.07 -14.10
C GLU A 159 12.54 13.84 -13.26
N GLU A 160 11.28 13.40 -13.27
CA GLU A 160 10.18 14.04 -12.53
C GLU A 160 10.26 13.78 -11.02
N LEU A 161 10.89 12.68 -10.57
CA LEU A 161 11.17 12.43 -9.14
C LEU A 161 12.22 13.39 -8.59
N HIS A 162 13.22 13.75 -9.39
CA HIS A 162 14.26 14.72 -9.02
C HIS A 162 13.73 16.16 -8.93
N LEU A 163 12.65 16.51 -9.64
CA LEU A 163 12.05 17.86 -9.65
C LEU A 163 11.06 18.10 -8.48
N ASP A 164 10.71 17.07 -7.73
CA ASP A 164 9.76 17.11 -6.61
C ASP A 164 10.42 17.63 -5.30
N GLU A 165 10.99 18.84 -5.37
CA GLU A 165 11.73 19.45 -4.26
C GLU A 165 10.80 19.81 -3.07
N GLY A 166 10.98 19.13 -1.93
CA GLY A 166 10.28 19.51 -0.70
C GLY A 166 10.48 18.54 0.47
N PRO A 167 10.03 18.91 1.70
CA PRO A 167 10.14 18.05 2.88
C PRO A 167 9.30 16.77 2.79
N SER A 168 8.26 16.77 1.94
CA SER A 168 7.41 15.62 1.60
C SER A 168 7.65 15.14 0.16
N GLY A 169 8.79 15.48 -0.43
CA GLY A 169 9.16 15.09 -1.78
C GLY A 169 9.71 13.67 -1.88
N TRP A 170 9.98 13.20 -3.11
CA TRP A 170 10.65 11.94 -3.38
C TRP A 170 12.09 11.92 -2.87
N GLN A 171 12.46 10.83 -2.20
CA GLN A 171 13.80 10.59 -1.65
C GLN A 171 14.38 9.36 -2.35
N GLN A 172 15.61 9.44 -2.84
CA GLN A 172 16.34 8.31 -3.40
C GLN A 172 17.06 7.52 -2.29
N SER A 173 17.13 6.20 -2.38
CA SER A 173 17.86 5.36 -1.43
C SER A 173 19.36 5.59 -1.51
N LYS A 174 20.07 5.49 -0.39
CA LYS A 174 21.51 5.74 -0.30
C LYS A 174 22.35 4.81 -1.20
N TRP A 175 21.82 3.64 -1.53
CA TRP A 175 22.49 2.57 -2.28
C TRP A 175 21.53 1.94 -3.31
N PRO A 176 22.05 1.11 -4.24
CA PRO A 176 21.23 0.18 -5.02
C PRO A 176 20.49 -0.85 -4.16
N ALA A 177 19.35 -1.34 -4.64
CA ALA A 177 18.44 -2.21 -3.92
C ALA A 177 19.12 -3.44 -3.29
N HIS A 178 20.05 -4.10 -4.00
CA HIS A 178 20.73 -5.32 -3.52
C HIS A 178 21.52 -5.12 -2.21
N ARG A 179 21.80 -3.87 -1.80
CA ARG A 179 22.54 -3.57 -0.55
C ARG A 179 21.68 -3.62 0.71
N PHE A 180 20.35 -3.61 0.57
CA PHE A 180 19.41 -3.60 1.70
C PHE A 180 18.18 -4.50 1.49
N VAL A 181 17.83 -4.83 0.25
CA VAL A 181 16.75 -5.75 -0.11
C VAL A 181 17.31 -7.11 -0.53
N MET A 182 16.75 -8.20 -0.01
CA MET A 182 17.00 -9.57 -0.49
C MET A 182 16.27 -9.79 -1.84
N THR A 183 16.77 -9.16 -2.90
CA THR A 183 16.09 -9.12 -4.22
C THR A 183 15.76 -10.48 -4.80
N ALA A 184 16.60 -11.49 -4.57
CA ALA A 184 16.34 -12.90 -4.91
C ALA A 184 15.06 -13.51 -4.27
N ARG A 185 14.46 -12.84 -3.27
CA ARG A 185 13.19 -13.22 -2.62
C ARG A 185 12.00 -12.34 -3.03
N THR A 186 12.18 -11.39 -3.94
CA THR A 186 11.14 -10.41 -4.33
C THR A 186 10.28 -10.86 -5.52
N ALA A 187 10.52 -12.05 -6.08
CA ALA A 187 9.86 -12.54 -7.29
C ALA A 187 9.92 -11.52 -8.46
N GLU A 188 11.11 -10.94 -8.63
CA GLU A 188 11.52 -10.05 -9.72
C GLU A 188 10.86 -8.65 -9.74
N ILE A 189 10.08 -8.29 -8.70
CA ILE A 189 9.46 -6.95 -8.59
C ILE A 189 10.44 -5.85 -8.15
N VAL A 190 11.69 -6.20 -7.81
CA VAL A 190 12.75 -5.24 -7.44
C VAL A 190 14.00 -5.51 -8.28
N GLN A 191 14.41 -4.51 -9.06
CA GLN A 191 15.65 -4.48 -9.82
C GLN A 191 16.85 -4.28 -8.87
N PRO A 192 17.86 -5.17 -8.88
CA PRO A 192 18.91 -5.21 -7.85
C PRO A 192 19.87 -4.03 -7.88
N ASP A 193 20.16 -3.49 -9.06
CA ASP A 193 21.25 -2.53 -9.27
C ASP A 193 20.77 -1.08 -9.46
N LEU A 194 19.45 -0.87 -9.45
CA LEU A 194 18.84 0.45 -9.39
C LEU A 194 18.64 0.90 -7.93
N PRO A 195 18.64 2.21 -7.64
CA PRO A 195 18.14 2.74 -6.37
C PRO A 195 16.64 2.45 -6.21
N ILE A 196 16.10 2.75 -5.03
CA ILE A 196 14.66 2.77 -4.74
C ILE A 196 14.30 4.19 -4.32
N TRP A 197 13.17 4.67 -4.82
CA TRP A 197 12.60 5.96 -4.48
C TRP A 197 11.47 5.80 -3.46
N ARG A 198 11.42 6.68 -2.47
CA ARG A 198 10.39 6.71 -1.42
C ARG A 198 9.74 8.09 -1.31
N ARG A 199 8.43 8.16 -1.16
CA ARG A 199 7.70 9.38 -0.75
C ARG A 199 6.74 9.09 0.40
N ILE A 200 6.63 10.04 1.32
CA ILE A 200 5.67 9.99 2.44
C ILE A 200 4.40 10.74 2.03
N VAL A 201 3.25 10.10 2.15
CA VAL A 201 1.92 10.68 1.88
C VAL A 201 1.11 10.56 3.17
N GLU A 202 1.13 11.63 3.97
CA GLU A 202 0.69 11.61 5.37
C GLU A 202 -0.17 12.84 5.71
N GLY A 203 -1.19 12.66 6.55
CA GLY A 203 -2.09 13.72 7.00
C GLY A 203 -3.39 13.82 6.20
N ARG A 204 -4.15 14.91 6.39
CA ARG A 204 -5.42 15.13 5.68
C ARG A 204 -5.18 15.73 4.29
N LEU A 205 -5.42 14.94 3.25
CA LEU A 205 -5.09 15.27 1.85
C LEU A 205 -6.30 15.05 0.92
N PRO A 206 -6.30 15.61 -0.30
CA PRO A 206 -7.32 15.34 -1.31
C PRO A 206 -7.41 13.84 -1.62
N ASN A 207 -8.61 13.27 -1.53
CA ASN A 207 -8.81 11.83 -1.67
C ASN A 207 -8.80 11.41 -3.15
N ARG A 208 -7.64 10.96 -3.64
CA ARG A 208 -7.42 10.54 -5.03
C ARG A 208 -6.31 9.49 -5.12
N ASP A 209 -6.25 8.82 -6.26
CA ASP A 209 -5.10 7.99 -6.62
C ASP A 209 -3.87 8.82 -6.91
N SER A 210 -2.71 8.17 -6.79
CA SER A 210 -1.39 8.75 -6.89
C SER A 210 -0.75 8.37 -8.22
N LEU A 211 -0.55 9.36 -9.09
CA LEU A 211 0.05 9.23 -10.42
C LEU A 211 1.41 9.92 -10.45
N VAL A 212 2.45 9.21 -10.88
CA VAL A 212 3.86 9.68 -10.78
C VAL A 212 4.54 9.60 -12.15
N GLY A 213 5.23 10.67 -12.53
CA GLY A 213 5.74 10.90 -13.89
C GLY A 213 5.12 12.16 -14.51
N ARG A 214 5.45 12.45 -15.77
CA ARG A 214 5.14 13.75 -16.41
C ARG A 214 3.64 13.99 -16.53
N GLY A 215 3.17 15.10 -15.94
CA GLY A 215 1.73 15.40 -15.87
C GLY A 215 0.94 14.50 -14.91
N GLY A 216 1.63 13.76 -14.04
CA GLY A 216 1.04 13.03 -12.92
C GLY A 216 0.44 13.96 -11.87
N SER A 217 -0.12 13.36 -10.81
CA SER A 217 -0.68 14.11 -9.68
C SER A 217 -0.63 13.26 -8.42
N LEU A 218 -0.17 13.85 -7.32
CA LEU A 218 -0.09 13.24 -6.00
C LEU A 218 -1.03 13.97 -5.02
N PRO A 219 -1.54 13.29 -3.97
CA PRO A 219 -2.21 13.95 -2.85
C PRO A 219 -1.22 14.89 -2.14
N THR A 220 -1.33 16.19 -2.42
CA THR A 220 -0.58 17.25 -1.75
C THR A 220 -1.50 18.05 -0.83
N TYR A 221 -0.93 18.71 0.17
CA TYR A 221 -1.70 19.59 1.04
C TYR A 221 -2.18 20.81 0.25
N ASP A 222 -3.51 20.95 0.10
CA ASP A 222 -4.15 22.16 -0.39
C ASP A 222 -4.37 23.11 0.80
N PRO A 223 -3.65 24.26 0.89
CA PRO A 223 -3.89 25.28 1.89
C PRO A 223 -5.18 26.04 1.55
N GLN A 224 -6.33 25.39 1.79
CA GLN A 224 -7.64 26.03 1.81
C GLN A 224 -7.53 27.33 2.63
N PRO A 225 -7.76 28.52 2.04
CA PRO A 225 -7.68 29.77 2.79
C PRO A 225 -8.69 29.70 3.93
N ALA A 226 -8.25 30.07 5.13
CA ALA A 226 -9.10 29.99 6.32
C ALA A 226 -10.44 30.72 6.06
N PRO A 227 -11.59 30.10 6.36
CA PRO A 227 -12.87 30.73 6.13
C PRO A 227 -12.92 32.06 6.89
N PRO A 228 -13.46 33.14 6.28
CA PRO A 228 -13.45 34.46 6.91
C PRO A 228 -14.12 34.39 8.28
N ALA A 229 -13.46 34.99 9.28
CA ALA A 229 -14.00 35.09 10.62
C ALA A 229 -15.38 35.77 10.59
N ARG A 230 -16.32 35.19 11.33
CA ARG A 230 -17.69 35.70 11.50
C ARG A 230 -17.80 36.59 12.73
#